data_AF-A0A1G4V5W1-F1
#
_entry.id   AF-A0A1G4V5W1-F1
#
_cell.length_a   1.000
_cell.length_b   1.000
_cell.length_c   1.000
_cell.angle_alpha   90.00
_cell.angle_beta   90.00
_cell.angle_gamma   90.00
#
_symmetry.space_group_name_H-M   'P 1'
#
loop_
_entity.id
_entity.type
_entity.pdbx_description
1 polymer ?
#
loop_
_entity_poly.entity_id
_entity_poly.type
_entity_poly.pdbx_seq_one_letter_code
_entity_poly.pdbx_strand_id
1 'polypeptide(L)'
;MQKIIFYVVVSLCFFVSKITAQETFEQRAKTIAQNIEFITKEEKQALKDQVDDINKQLEMGRLTQEQADKMKIEVATVQAKKIEDRVALEQEKLNALVQEKVEGKISDTTKTRKKHRFGITVSGGELNEEGKEKRTTSQFVIAGGVNNLVTDGAVANSDFGYLRSVFYEWGFTKRTRLAKESNLLHFKYGLSFMYNIVAPTDNRYFVDNGKETVLETFPVDLRKKDTYFKNVYIAVPLHLEFDFSKKSVKEGKKFYKSHDGFRLGVGGFAGYNINSKQFLSYEVDGYRIKEKQKGSWNVNDWNYGLSSYIGWGQTSLYAKYDLSPLFKDNPVEQNNVSLGIRFDLN
;
A
#
# COMPACT_ATOMS: atom_id res chain seq x y z
N MET A 1 -46.48 -16.33 36.62
CA MET A 1 -46.12 -15.33 35.59
C MET A 1 -44.68 -14.82 35.68
N GLN A 2 -44.09 -14.65 36.87
CA GLN A 2 -42.69 -14.17 37.02
C GLN A 2 -41.61 -15.06 36.38
N LYS A 3 -41.77 -16.41 36.37
CA LYS A 3 -40.79 -17.31 35.75
C LYS A 3 -40.77 -17.20 34.21
N ILE A 4 -41.91 -16.92 33.58
CA ILE A 4 -42.00 -16.76 32.11
C ILE A 4 -41.33 -15.44 31.68
N ILE A 5 -41.53 -14.37 32.45
CA ILE A 5 -40.88 -13.07 32.21
C ILE A 5 -39.35 -13.22 32.32
N PHE A 6 -38.85 -13.99 33.29
CA PHE A 6 -37.41 -14.25 33.43
C PHE A 6 -36.82 -14.99 32.22
N TYR A 7 -37.48 -16.02 31.70
CA TYR A 7 -37.01 -16.73 30.49
C TYR A 7 -37.12 -15.88 29.21
N VAL A 8 -38.13 -15.00 29.10
CA VAL A 8 -38.25 -14.08 27.96
C VAL A 8 -37.18 -12.99 28.01
N VAL A 9 -36.85 -12.46 29.19
CA VAL A 9 -35.78 -11.45 29.37
C VAL A 9 -34.40 -12.06 29.13
N VAL A 10 -34.13 -13.26 29.63
CA VAL A 10 -32.86 -13.98 29.37
C VAL A 10 -32.73 -14.34 27.88
N SER A 11 -33.82 -14.76 27.22
CA SER A 11 -33.85 -15.02 25.78
C SER A 11 -33.65 -13.74 24.95
N LEU A 12 -34.22 -12.60 25.36
CA LEU A 12 -33.97 -11.29 24.74
C LEU A 12 -32.50 -10.86 24.89
N CYS A 13 -31.88 -11.07 26.06
CA CYS A 13 -30.46 -10.79 26.28
C CYS A 13 -29.52 -11.68 25.44
N PHE A 14 -29.92 -12.92 25.14
CA PHE A 14 -29.19 -13.78 24.18
C PHE A 14 -29.39 -13.38 22.71
N PHE A 15 -30.46 -12.66 22.37
CA PHE A 15 -30.66 -12.10 21.03
C PHE A 15 -29.90 -10.78 20.80
N VAL A 16 -29.71 -9.97 21.85
CA VAL A 16 -28.96 -8.69 21.75
C VAL A 16 -27.44 -8.90 21.66
N SER A 17 -26.91 -10.03 22.14
CA SER A 17 -25.48 -10.35 22.10
C SER A 17 -24.97 -10.88 20.75
N LYS A 18 -25.81 -10.93 19.71
CA LYS A 18 -25.43 -11.33 18.33
C LYS A 18 -25.57 -10.20 17.30
N ILE A 19 -25.84 -8.96 17.74
CA ILE A 19 -25.93 -7.78 16.86
C ILE A 19 -24.78 -6.81 17.17
N THR A 20 -23.56 -7.32 17.15
CA THR A 20 -22.46 -6.51 16.63
C THR A 20 -22.22 -7.05 15.24
N ALA A 21 -22.66 -6.30 14.22
CA ALA A 21 -22.14 -6.48 12.88
C ALA A 21 -20.65 -6.16 12.95
N GLN A 22 -19.83 -7.15 13.29
CA GLN A 22 -18.39 -7.01 13.29
C GLN A 22 -18.01 -6.78 11.83
N GLU A 23 -17.68 -5.53 11.50
CA GLU A 23 -17.29 -5.15 10.15
C GLU A 23 -16.17 -6.08 9.68
N THR A 24 -16.31 -6.61 8.47
CA THR A 24 -15.29 -7.49 7.92
C THR A 24 -14.02 -6.69 7.65
N PHE A 25 -12.87 -7.38 7.62
CA PHE A 25 -11.61 -6.77 7.19
C PHE A 25 -11.79 -6.00 5.87
N GLU A 26 -12.51 -6.61 4.92
CA GLU A 26 -12.81 -6.01 3.61
C GLU A 26 -13.58 -4.69 3.72
N GLN A 27 -14.59 -4.60 4.60
CA GLN A 27 -15.38 -3.38 4.78
C GLN A 27 -14.54 -2.24 5.35
N ARG A 28 -13.72 -2.53 6.37
CA ARG A 28 -12.84 -1.53 6.98
C ARG A 28 -11.72 -1.09 6.04
N ALA A 29 -11.09 -2.05 5.35
CA ALA A 29 -10.08 -1.77 4.35
C ALA A 29 -10.65 -0.92 3.22
N LYS A 30 -11.92 -1.14 2.83
CA LYS A 30 -12.62 -0.34 1.84
C LYS A 30 -12.84 1.11 2.29
N THR A 31 -13.33 1.33 3.51
CA THR A 31 -13.52 2.70 4.02
C THR A 31 -12.21 3.47 4.03
N ILE A 32 -11.14 2.82 4.49
CA ILE A 32 -9.79 3.39 4.49
C ILE A 32 -9.33 3.71 3.07
N ALA A 33 -9.53 2.78 2.13
CA ALA A 33 -9.21 2.98 0.71
C ALA A 33 -9.93 4.20 0.12
N GLN A 34 -11.23 4.36 0.40
CA GLN A 34 -12.03 5.48 -0.09
C GLN A 34 -11.55 6.82 0.46
N ASN A 35 -11.16 6.87 1.74
CA ASN A 35 -10.61 8.08 2.34
C ASN A 35 -9.27 8.46 1.71
N ILE A 36 -8.37 7.48 1.51
CA ILE A 36 -7.07 7.69 0.86
C ILE A 36 -7.29 8.19 -0.57
N GLU A 37 -8.23 7.61 -1.31
CA GLU A 37 -8.57 8.04 -2.66
C GLU A 37 -9.11 9.47 -2.68
N PHE A 38 -10.02 9.83 -1.77
CA PHE A 38 -10.55 11.17 -1.67
C PHE A 38 -9.46 12.21 -1.39
N ILE A 39 -8.60 11.95 -0.40
CA ILE A 39 -7.44 12.80 -0.09
C ILE A 39 -6.54 12.96 -1.31
N THR A 40 -6.22 11.84 -1.98
CA THR A 40 -5.33 11.87 -3.16
C THR A 40 -5.96 12.64 -4.32
N LYS A 41 -7.27 12.51 -4.54
CA LYS A 41 -7.98 13.23 -5.59
C LYS A 41 -7.98 14.74 -5.34
N GLU A 42 -8.25 15.14 -4.11
CA GLU A 42 -8.23 16.56 -3.70
C GLU A 42 -6.84 17.16 -3.90
N GLU A 43 -5.80 16.47 -3.42
CA GLU A 43 -4.43 16.96 -3.55
C GLU A 43 -3.95 16.91 -5.01
N LYS A 44 -4.38 15.93 -5.82
CA LYS A 44 -4.06 15.90 -7.25
C LYS A 44 -4.72 17.05 -8.01
N GLN A 45 -5.94 17.43 -7.63
CA GLN A 45 -6.61 18.59 -8.23
C GLN A 45 -5.85 19.87 -7.91
N ALA A 46 -5.47 20.08 -6.65
CA ALA A 46 -4.67 21.23 -6.25
C ALA A 46 -3.29 21.28 -6.96
N LEU A 47 -2.62 20.13 -7.16
CA LEU A 47 -1.40 20.05 -7.96
C LEU A 47 -1.64 20.53 -9.39
N LYS A 48 -2.73 20.05 -10.00
CA LYS A 48 -3.08 20.41 -11.37
C LYS A 48 -3.29 21.92 -11.49
N ASP A 49 -4.04 22.51 -10.56
CA ASP A 49 -4.32 23.95 -10.56
C ASP A 49 -3.03 24.78 -10.42
N GLN A 50 -2.09 24.34 -9.57
CA GLN A 50 -0.79 24.99 -9.38
C GLN A 50 0.13 24.85 -10.62
N VAL A 51 0.16 23.68 -11.25
CA VAL A 51 0.94 23.45 -12.48
C VAL A 51 0.36 24.27 -13.64
N ASP A 52 -0.97 24.35 -13.74
CA ASP A 52 -1.65 25.16 -14.76
C ASP A 52 -1.36 26.66 -14.58
N ASP A 53 -1.24 27.16 -13.34
CA ASP A 53 -0.80 28.54 -13.08
C ASP A 53 0.66 28.77 -13.50
N ILE A 54 1.57 27.86 -13.17
CA ILE A 54 2.98 27.94 -13.59
C ILE A 54 3.08 27.95 -15.13
N ASN A 55 2.30 27.11 -15.81
CA ASN A 55 2.27 27.08 -17.27
C ASN A 55 1.77 28.41 -17.85
N LYS A 56 0.73 29.02 -17.27
CA LYS A 56 0.27 30.35 -17.68
C LYS A 56 1.34 31.42 -17.50
N GLN A 57 2.10 31.37 -16.40
CA GLN A 57 3.19 32.32 -16.15
C GLN A 57 4.35 32.14 -17.16
N LEU A 58 4.64 30.90 -17.55
CA LEU A 58 5.60 30.57 -18.61
C LEU A 58 5.12 31.07 -19.98
N GLU A 59 3.85 30.85 -20.34
CA GLU A 59 3.24 31.34 -21.59
C GLU A 59 3.22 32.88 -21.67
N MET A 60 3.03 33.55 -20.53
CA MET A 60 3.10 35.01 -20.41
C MET A 60 4.54 35.55 -20.42
N GLY A 61 5.56 34.69 -20.54
CA GLY A 61 6.98 35.08 -20.53
C GLY A 61 7.48 35.61 -19.18
N ARG A 62 6.75 35.36 -18.07
CA ARG A 62 7.13 35.78 -16.71
C ARG A 62 8.14 34.83 -16.07
N LEU A 63 8.26 33.62 -16.59
CA LEU A 63 9.20 32.59 -16.15
C LEU A 63 9.99 32.07 -17.34
N THR A 64 11.24 31.66 -17.11
CA THR A 64 11.98 30.84 -18.08
C THR A 64 11.54 29.37 -17.97
N GLN A 65 11.81 28.58 -19.02
CA GLN A 65 11.54 27.14 -19.02
C GLN A 65 12.19 26.43 -17.82
N GLU A 66 13.45 26.74 -17.54
CA GLU A 66 14.19 26.15 -16.41
C GLU A 66 13.58 26.51 -15.05
N GLN A 67 13.11 27.74 -14.88
CA GLN A 67 12.43 28.17 -13.64
C GLN A 67 11.08 27.47 -13.48
N ALA A 68 10.30 27.36 -14.56
CA ALA A 68 9.02 26.67 -14.55
C ALA A 68 9.18 25.17 -14.22
N ASP A 69 10.19 24.51 -14.77
CA ASP A 69 10.45 23.09 -14.51
C ASP A 69 10.89 22.85 -13.06
N LYS A 70 11.76 23.72 -12.51
CA LYS A 70 12.14 23.67 -11.09
C LYS A 70 10.94 23.88 -10.17
N MET A 71 10.09 24.86 -10.46
CA MET A 71 8.87 25.13 -9.67
C MET A 71 7.88 23.97 -9.75
N LYS A 72 7.70 23.33 -10.91
CA LYS A 72 6.84 22.14 -11.05
C LYS A 72 7.33 20.98 -10.19
N ILE A 73 8.65 20.74 -10.15
CA ILE A 73 9.24 19.72 -9.29
C ILE A 73 8.99 20.05 -7.82
N GLU A 74 9.23 21.29 -7.40
CA GLU A 74 9.02 21.73 -6.02
C GLU A 74 7.55 21.58 -5.59
N VAL A 75 6.62 22.07 -6.41
CA VAL A 75 5.19 21.93 -6.17
C VAL A 75 4.77 20.46 -6.10
N ALA A 76 5.26 19.61 -7.00
CA ALA A 76 5.01 18.17 -6.96
C ALA A 76 5.53 17.54 -5.66
N THR A 77 6.71 17.95 -5.17
CA THR A 77 7.27 17.44 -3.91
C THR A 77 6.46 17.89 -2.69
N VAL A 78 6.01 19.15 -2.66
CA VAL A 78 5.15 19.68 -1.60
C VAL A 78 3.82 18.93 -1.58
N GLN A 79 3.23 18.70 -2.75
CA GLN A 79 1.96 18.01 -2.84
C GLN A 79 2.07 16.52 -2.50
N ALA A 80 3.14 15.85 -2.94
CA ALA A 80 3.45 14.50 -2.51
C ALA A 80 3.57 14.40 -0.99
N LYS A 81 4.22 15.39 -0.35
CA LYS A 81 4.34 15.46 1.11
C LYS A 81 2.99 15.68 1.80
N LYS A 82 2.12 16.55 1.28
CA LYS A 82 0.76 16.73 1.84
C LYS A 82 -0.07 15.46 1.74
N ILE A 83 0.00 14.76 0.60
CA ILE A 83 -0.62 13.45 0.43
C ILE A 83 -0.08 12.49 1.48
N GLU A 84 1.24 12.39 1.64
CA GLU A 84 1.86 11.54 2.65
C GLU A 84 1.37 11.86 4.06
N ASP A 85 1.36 13.13 4.45
CA ASP A 85 0.99 13.56 5.80
C ASP A 85 -0.51 13.32 6.08
N ARG A 86 -1.39 13.56 5.10
CA ARG A 86 -2.85 13.31 5.24
C ARG A 86 -3.19 11.83 5.18
N VAL A 87 -2.53 11.07 4.30
CA VAL A 87 -2.72 9.62 4.18
C VAL A 87 -2.13 8.87 5.37
N ALA A 88 -1.13 9.43 6.07
CA ALA A 88 -0.49 8.77 7.21
C ALA A 88 -1.50 8.31 8.28
N LEU A 89 -2.55 9.09 8.57
CA LEU A 89 -3.57 8.73 9.55
C LEU A 89 -4.42 7.54 9.09
N GLU A 90 -4.82 7.52 7.82
CA GLU A 90 -5.57 6.41 7.22
C GLU A 90 -4.68 5.16 7.10
N GLN A 91 -3.39 5.36 6.86
CA GLN A 91 -2.40 4.29 6.84
C GLN A 91 -2.21 3.66 8.23
N GLU A 92 -2.15 4.45 9.30
CA GLU A 92 -2.11 3.90 10.67
C GLU A 92 -3.33 3.01 10.95
N LYS A 93 -4.52 3.41 10.50
CA LYS A 93 -5.74 2.59 10.59
C LYS A 93 -5.62 1.30 9.78
N LEU A 94 -5.07 1.38 8.57
CA LEU A 94 -4.85 0.20 7.73
C LEU A 94 -3.86 -0.77 8.37
N ASN A 95 -2.77 -0.24 8.93
CA ASN A 95 -1.75 -1.01 9.61
C ASN A 95 -2.35 -1.76 10.80
N ALA A 96 -3.13 -1.07 11.64
CA ALA A 96 -3.83 -1.69 12.74
C ALA A 96 -4.77 -2.81 12.25
N LEU A 97 -5.52 -2.55 11.18
CA LEU A 97 -6.44 -3.53 10.60
C LEU A 97 -5.74 -4.78 10.05
N VAL A 98 -4.59 -4.60 9.37
CA VAL A 98 -3.76 -5.71 8.87
C VAL A 98 -3.16 -6.49 10.03
N GLN A 99 -2.65 -5.82 11.06
CA GLN A 99 -2.13 -6.48 12.26
C GLN A 99 -3.22 -7.30 12.97
N GLU A 100 -4.42 -6.74 13.14
CA GLU A 100 -5.58 -7.46 13.71
C GLU A 100 -5.94 -8.71 12.88
N LYS A 101 -5.78 -8.66 11.55
CA LYS A 101 -6.02 -9.79 10.66
C LYS A 101 -4.95 -10.87 10.80
N VAL A 102 -3.68 -10.47 10.82
CA VAL A 102 -2.52 -11.37 10.96
C VAL A 102 -2.51 -12.05 12.33
N GLU A 103 -2.89 -11.33 13.39
CA GLU A 103 -3.05 -11.84 14.75
C GLU A 103 -4.29 -12.75 14.92
N GLY A 104 -5.11 -12.93 13.87
CA GLY A 104 -6.30 -13.79 13.90
C GLY A 104 -7.47 -13.20 14.71
N LYS A 105 -7.42 -11.92 15.10
CA LYS A 105 -8.49 -11.23 15.85
C LYS A 105 -9.73 -10.94 14.98
N ILE A 106 -9.60 -11.05 13.66
CA ILE A 106 -10.68 -10.89 12.68
C ILE A 106 -10.91 -12.22 11.94
N SER A 107 -11.99 -12.92 12.28
CA SER A 107 -12.41 -14.16 11.59
C SER A 107 -13.23 -13.86 10.33
N ASP A 108 -12.87 -14.45 9.19
CA ASP A 108 -13.74 -14.50 7.99
C ASP A 108 -14.79 -15.61 8.14
N THR A 109 -15.63 -15.54 9.18
CA THR A 109 -16.69 -16.53 9.32
C THR A 109 -17.86 -16.14 8.43
N THR A 110 -17.71 -16.29 7.11
CA THR A 110 -18.81 -16.18 6.15
C THR A 110 -19.68 -17.42 6.31
N LYS A 111 -20.64 -17.42 7.25
CA LYS A 111 -21.73 -18.39 7.22
C LYS A 111 -22.50 -18.18 5.92
N THR A 112 -22.43 -19.21 5.07
CA THR A 112 -23.25 -19.44 3.88
C THR A 112 -24.70 -19.00 4.10
N ARG A 113 -25.03 -17.79 3.64
CA ARG A 113 -26.40 -17.36 3.40
C ARG A 113 -26.47 -16.75 2.01
N LYS A 114 -27.24 -17.44 1.17
CA LYS A 114 -27.78 -17.09 -0.17
C LYS A 114 -27.09 -15.94 -0.91
N LYS A 115 -26.56 -16.28 -2.10
CA LYS A 115 -26.10 -15.40 -3.19
C LYS A 115 -26.96 -14.12 -3.34
N HIS A 116 -26.66 -13.08 -2.58
CA HIS A 116 -26.74 -11.71 -3.07
C HIS A 116 -25.35 -11.38 -3.57
N ARG A 117 -25.18 -11.40 -4.89
CA ARG A 117 -23.96 -10.91 -5.54
C ARG A 117 -23.90 -9.41 -5.30
N PHE A 118 -23.30 -8.98 -4.19
CA PHE A 118 -22.87 -7.60 -4.02
C PHE A 118 -21.62 -7.40 -4.89
N GLY A 119 -21.85 -7.10 -6.16
CA GLY A 119 -20.83 -6.51 -7.01
C GLY A 119 -20.65 -5.06 -6.55
N ILE A 120 -19.47 -4.75 -6.01
CA ILE A 120 -19.08 -3.38 -5.75
C ILE A 120 -18.59 -2.82 -7.08
N THR A 121 -19.35 -1.89 -7.64
CA THR A 121 -18.89 -0.97 -8.69
C THR A 121 -18.36 0.25 -7.97
N VAL A 122 -17.04 0.41 -7.86
CA VAL A 122 -16.46 1.74 -7.65
C VAL A 122 -16.74 2.53 -8.92
N SER A 123 -17.18 3.78 -8.80
CA SER A 123 -17.53 4.62 -9.95
C SER A 123 -16.30 4.74 -10.86
N GLY A 124 -16.34 4.00 -11.97
CA GLY A 124 -15.21 3.73 -12.86
C GLY A 124 -15.45 2.51 -13.75
N GLY A 125 -16.31 1.58 -13.31
CA GLY A 125 -16.92 0.57 -14.16
C GLY A 125 -18.07 1.13 -15.02
N GLU A 126 -17.81 2.13 -15.85
CA GLU A 126 -18.74 2.45 -16.94
C GLU A 126 -18.75 1.29 -17.93
N LEU A 127 -19.86 0.57 -18.02
CA LEU A 127 -20.19 -0.17 -19.24
C LEU A 127 -20.23 0.88 -20.37
N ASN A 128 -19.57 0.61 -21.50
CA ASN A 128 -19.90 1.37 -22.71
C ASN A 128 -21.40 1.18 -23.01
N GLU A 129 -22.01 2.14 -23.70
CA GLU A 129 -23.45 2.15 -24.07
C GLU A 129 -23.93 0.84 -24.75
N GLU A 130 -23.02 -0.03 -25.18
CA GLU A 130 -23.29 -1.33 -25.82
C GLU A 130 -23.13 -2.58 -24.92
N GLY A 131 -22.78 -2.44 -23.63
CA GLY A 131 -22.59 -3.57 -22.72
C GLY A 131 -21.31 -4.41 -22.95
N LYS A 132 -20.31 -3.86 -23.66
CA LYS A 132 -18.98 -4.46 -23.86
C LYS A 132 -18.01 -4.02 -22.75
N GLU A 133 -17.19 -4.95 -22.27
CA GLU A 133 -16.12 -4.67 -21.29
C GLU A 133 -15.07 -3.71 -21.90
N LYS A 134 -14.70 -2.65 -21.16
CA LYS A 134 -13.66 -1.71 -21.58
C LYS A 134 -12.31 -2.44 -21.68
N ARG A 135 -11.54 -2.16 -22.74
CA ARG A 135 -10.20 -2.74 -22.94
C ARG A 135 -9.22 -2.37 -21.83
N THR A 136 -9.43 -1.22 -21.20
CA THR A 136 -8.64 -0.71 -20.08
C THR A 136 -9.55 -0.46 -18.89
N THR A 137 -9.19 -1.00 -17.74
CA THR A 137 -9.89 -0.82 -16.47
C THR A 137 -8.96 -0.15 -15.46
N SER A 138 -9.49 0.81 -14.70
CA SER A 138 -8.77 1.43 -13.57
C SER A 138 -8.97 0.60 -12.32
N GLN A 139 -7.95 0.48 -11.49
CA GLN A 139 -8.00 -0.27 -10.23
C GLN A 139 -7.26 0.51 -9.14
N PHE A 140 -7.81 0.48 -7.93
CA PHE A 140 -7.09 0.89 -6.73
C PHE A 140 -6.40 -0.34 -6.13
N VAL A 141 -5.13 -0.20 -5.81
CA VAL A 141 -4.29 -1.28 -5.28
C VAL A 141 -3.93 -0.95 -3.86
N ILE A 142 -4.04 -1.94 -2.98
CA ILE A 142 -3.49 -1.89 -1.63
C ILE A 142 -2.71 -3.17 -1.40
N ALA A 143 -1.49 -3.09 -0.88
CA ALA A 143 -0.76 -4.24 -0.42
C ALA A 143 -0.12 -3.98 0.94
N GLY A 144 0.08 -5.04 1.71
CA GLY A 144 0.79 -4.96 2.97
C GLY A 144 1.25 -6.32 3.45
N GLY A 145 2.30 -6.33 4.26
CA GLY A 145 2.87 -7.56 4.78
C GLY A 145 4.20 -7.33 5.50
N VAL A 146 5.00 -8.38 5.56
CA VAL A 146 6.31 -8.36 6.19
C VAL A 146 7.38 -7.89 5.20
N ASN A 147 8.37 -7.19 5.72
CA ASN A 147 9.51 -6.71 4.97
C ASN A 147 10.79 -7.06 5.73
N ASN A 148 11.87 -7.38 5.03
CA ASN A 148 13.19 -7.50 5.65
C ASN A 148 14.28 -7.07 4.66
N LEU A 149 15.50 -6.91 5.15
CA LEU A 149 16.69 -6.65 4.35
C LEU A 149 17.47 -7.95 4.16
N VAL A 150 17.79 -8.25 2.91
CA VAL A 150 18.77 -9.26 2.53
C VAL A 150 20.14 -8.63 2.70
N THR A 151 20.97 -9.22 3.54
CA THR A 151 22.35 -8.78 3.80
C THR A 151 23.26 -9.94 3.42
N ASP A 152 24.27 -9.71 2.56
CA ASP A 152 25.20 -10.74 2.09
C ASP A 152 24.50 -11.99 1.49
N GLY A 153 23.39 -11.77 0.78
CA GLY A 153 22.60 -12.84 0.15
C GLY A 153 21.75 -13.67 1.10
N ALA A 154 21.71 -13.33 2.40
CA ALA A 154 20.93 -14.04 3.40
C ALA A 154 19.84 -13.14 4.02
N VAL A 155 18.67 -13.72 4.24
CA VAL A 155 17.59 -13.12 5.05
C VAL A 155 17.63 -13.65 6.49
N ALA A 156 18.31 -14.77 6.73
CA ALA A 156 18.43 -15.41 8.04
C ALA A 156 19.38 -14.60 8.94
N ASN A 157 19.09 -14.58 10.25
CA ASN A 157 19.83 -13.79 11.25
C ASN A 157 19.89 -12.30 10.90
N SER A 158 18.80 -11.76 10.36
CA SER A 158 18.71 -10.35 10.02
C SER A 158 18.85 -9.47 11.26
N ASP A 159 19.57 -8.36 11.11
CA ASP A 159 19.64 -7.25 12.07
C ASP A 159 18.29 -6.54 12.29
N PHE A 160 17.24 -6.96 11.58
CA PHE A 160 15.92 -6.38 11.60
C PHE A 160 14.86 -7.42 12.01
N GLY A 161 13.93 -6.99 12.88
CA GLY A 161 12.89 -7.86 13.39
C GLY A 161 11.91 -8.28 12.28
N TYR A 162 11.79 -9.59 12.01
CA TYR A 162 11.00 -10.14 10.90
C TYR A 162 9.52 -9.74 10.89
N LEU A 163 8.86 -9.71 12.04
CA LEU A 163 7.43 -9.34 12.15
C LEU A 163 7.22 -7.86 12.44
N ARG A 164 8.29 -7.15 12.80
CA ARG A 164 8.27 -5.72 13.16
C ARG A 164 8.59 -4.84 11.96
N SER A 165 9.34 -5.40 11.01
CA SER A 165 9.63 -4.82 9.72
C SER A 165 8.51 -5.21 8.75
N VAL A 166 7.84 -4.20 8.21
CA VAL A 166 6.61 -4.35 7.43
C VAL A 166 6.66 -3.42 6.23
N PHE A 167 5.83 -3.69 5.23
CA PHE A 167 5.61 -2.76 4.14
C PHE A 167 4.13 -2.48 3.95
N TYR A 168 3.86 -1.32 3.37
CA TYR A 168 2.55 -0.95 2.87
C TYR A 168 2.71 -0.34 1.49
N GLU A 169 1.80 -0.67 0.59
CA GLU A 169 1.74 -0.10 -0.74
C GLU A 169 0.30 0.28 -1.03
N TRP A 170 0.08 1.44 -1.62
CA TRP A 170 -1.21 1.76 -2.20
C TRP A 170 -1.04 2.56 -3.49
N GLY A 171 -1.95 2.43 -4.44
CA GLY A 171 -1.75 3.05 -5.75
C GLY A 171 -2.94 2.95 -6.69
N PHE A 172 -2.83 3.67 -7.79
CA PHE A 172 -3.79 3.63 -8.89
C PHE A 172 -3.14 2.96 -10.07
N THR A 173 -3.74 1.89 -10.56
CA THR A 173 -3.26 1.14 -11.71
C THR A 173 -4.29 1.11 -12.81
N LYS A 174 -3.81 1.04 -14.04
CA LYS A 174 -4.59 0.71 -15.23
C LYS A 174 -4.20 -0.67 -15.68
N ARG A 175 -5.20 -1.43 -16.10
CA ARG A 175 -5.07 -2.80 -16.59
C ARG A 175 -5.59 -2.83 -18.01
N THR A 176 -4.71 -3.03 -18.98
CA THR A 176 -5.05 -3.02 -20.40
C THR A 176 -4.87 -4.40 -21.01
N ARG A 177 -5.93 -4.92 -21.62
CA ARG A 177 -5.85 -6.18 -22.36
C ARG A 177 -4.96 -6.03 -23.59
N LEU A 178 -3.99 -6.93 -23.78
CA LEU A 178 -3.05 -6.86 -24.90
C LEU A 178 -3.62 -7.51 -26.17
N ALA A 179 -4.24 -8.68 -26.03
CA ALA A 179 -4.83 -9.39 -27.16
C ALA A 179 -6.25 -8.86 -27.50
N LYS A 180 -6.60 -8.85 -28.79
CA LYS A 180 -7.94 -8.44 -29.25
C LYS A 180 -9.00 -9.49 -28.89
N GLU A 181 -8.66 -10.77 -29.01
CA GLU A 181 -9.60 -11.89 -28.87
C GLU A 181 -9.37 -12.77 -27.63
N SER A 182 -8.30 -12.53 -26.89
CA SER A 182 -7.96 -13.28 -25.68
C SER A 182 -7.90 -12.37 -24.46
N ASN A 183 -8.54 -12.80 -23.38
CA ASN A 183 -8.46 -12.16 -22.06
C ASN A 183 -7.31 -12.68 -21.21
N LEU A 184 -6.43 -13.52 -21.78
CA LEU A 184 -5.38 -14.14 -21.00
C LEU A 184 -4.36 -13.14 -20.52
N LEU A 185 -3.94 -12.18 -21.36
CA LEU A 185 -2.79 -11.33 -21.06
C LEU A 185 -3.18 -9.85 -20.99
N HIS A 186 -2.81 -9.23 -19.88
CA HIS A 186 -2.99 -7.82 -19.61
C HIS A 186 -1.65 -7.17 -19.28
N PHE A 187 -1.50 -5.92 -19.71
CA PHE A 187 -0.45 -5.05 -19.23
C PHE A 187 -1.02 -4.17 -18.13
N LYS A 188 -0.40 -4.21 -16.95
CA LYS A 188 -0.81 -3.44 -15.78
C LYS A 188 0.26 -2.43 -15.43
N TYR A 189 -0.13 -1.17 -15.33
CA TYR A 189 0.79 -0.05 -15.13
C TYR A 189 0.12 1.02 -14.29
N GLY A 190 0.87 1.80 -13.51
CA GLY A 190 0.24 2.78 -12.64
C GLY A 190 1.21 3.64 -11.85
N LEU A 191 0.70 4.15 -10.73
CA LEU A 191 1.47 4.89 -9.74
C LEU A 191 1.12 4.34 -8.36
N SER A 192 2.15 3.95 -7.60
CA SER A 192 2.05 3.41 -6.25
C SER A 192 2.91 4.22 -5.28
N PHE A 193 2.43 4.41 -4.06
CA PHE A 193 3.20 4.84 -2.92
C PHE A 193 3.60 3.62 -2.11
N MET A 194 4.91 3.40 -1.96
CA MET A 194 5.48 2.27 -1.22
C MET A 194 6.12 2.77 0.07
N TYR A 195 5.76 2.15 1.18
CA TYR A 195 6.27 2.45 2.51
C TYR A 195 7.00 1.22 3.00
N ASN A 196 8.32 1.29 3.06
CA ASN A 196 9.16 0.22 3.58
C ASN A 196 9.56 0.60 5.01
N ILE A 197 9.17 -0.23 5.98
CA ILE A 197 9.49 -0.05 7.39
C ILE A 197 10.42 -1.18 7.82
N VAL A 198 11.58 -0.81 8.36
CA VAL A 198 12.56 -1.74 8.92
C VAL A 198 12.82 -1.39 10.39
N ALA A 199 12.83 -2.38 11.24
CA ALA A 199 12.91 -2.19 12.68
C ALA A 199 14.16 -2.91 13.24
N PRO A 200 15.24 -2.17 13.57
CA PRO A 200 16.47 -2.77 14.05
C PRO A 200 16.29 -3.61 15.32
N THR A 201 17.09 -4.66 15.48
CA THR A 201 17.17 -5.46 16.72
C THR A 201 18.23 -4.90 17.67
N ASP A 202 18.28 -5.46 18.87
CA ASP A 202 19.40 -5.26 19.81
C ASP A 202 19.64 -3.82 20.25
N ASN A 203 18.55 -3.06 20.40
CA ASN A 203 18.58 -1.67 20.85
C ASN A 203 19.38 -0.73 19.92
N ARG A 204 19.39 -1.03 18.63
CA ARG A 204 20.14 -0.26 17.64
C ARG A 204 19.28 0.77 16.90
N TYR A 205 19.96 1.79 16.35
CA TYR A 205 19.38 2.82 15.49
C TYR A 205 20.35 3.16 14.35
N PHE A 206 19.84 3.78 13.28
CA PHE A 206 20.66 4.16 12.13
C PHE A 206 21.40 5.47 12.40
N VAL A 207 22.70 5.44 12.17
CA VAL A 207 23.62 6.59 12.26
C VAL A 207 24.29 6.77 10.91
N ASP A 208 24.30 8.01 10.43
CA ASP A 208 25.04 8.42 9.23
C ASP A 208 26.37 9.04 9.67
N ASN A 209 27.48 8.40 9.33
CA ASN A 209 28.83 8.88 9.66
C ASN A 209 29.44 9.72 8.51
N GLY A 210 28.65 10.06 7.48
CA GLY A 210 29.04 10.83 6.31
C GLY A 210 29.69 10.01 5.19
N LYS A 211 30.06 8.75 5.45
CA LYS A 211 30.55 7.81 4.42
C LYS A 211 29.59 6.65 4.20
N GLU A 212 29.01 6.15 5.28
CA GLU A 212 28.12 5.00 5.30
C GLU A 212 27.04 5.21 6.36
N THR A 213 25.96 4.45 6.22
CA THR A 213 24.93 4.35 7.27
C THR A 213 25.04 3.02 7.97
N VAL A 214 25.26 3.07 9.28
CA VAL A 214 25.49 1.90 10.14
C VAL A 214 24.48 1.84 11.27
N LEU A 215 24.37 0.67 11.90
CA LEU A 215 23.57 0.48 13.10
C LEU A 215 24.46 0.64 14.34
N GLU A 216 24.13 1.61 15.19
CA GLU A 216 24.79 1.81 16.48
C GLU A 216 23.83 1.52 17.63
N THR A 217 24.36 1.14 18.80
CA THR A 217 23.56 0.91 20.00
C THR A 217 23.12 2.24 20.58
N PHE A 218 21.81 2.40 20.83
CA PHE A 218 21.29 3.60 21.47
C PHE A 218 21.64 3.59 22.97
N PRO A 219 22.01 4.74 23.58
CA PRO A 219 22.45 4.79 24.98
C PRO A 219 21.40 4.37 26.02
N VAL A 220 20.11 4.40 25.63
CA VAL A 220 18.96 4.08 26.49
C VAL A 220 18.15 2.96 25.82
N ASP A 221 17.43 2.16 26.61
CA ASP A 221 16.58 1.11 26.06
C ASP A 221 15.42 1.68 25.23
N LEU A 222 15.46 1.37 23.93
CA LEU A 222 14.45 1.71 22.95
C LEU A 222 13.24 0.78 23.08
N ARG A 223 12.07 1.40 23.08
CA ARG A 223 10.79 0.72 22.97
C ARG A 223 10.62 0.17 21.56
N LYS A 224 10.73 -1.15 21.44
CA LYS A 224 10.62 -1.90 20.17
C LYS A 224 9.38 -1.54 19.34
N LYS A 225 8.21 -1.35 19.97
CA LYS A 225 6.93 -1.10 19.27
C LYS A 225 6.91 0.20 18.46
N ASP A 226 7.60 1.23 18.95
CA ASP A 226 7.52 2.58 18.39
C ASP A 226 8.87 3.04 17.80
N THR A 227 9.82 2.11 17.66
CA THR A 227 11.17 2.37 17.14
C THR A 227 11.39 1.63 15.83
N TYR A 228 11.51 2.39 14.74
CA TYR A 228 11.63 1.89 13.37
C TYR A 228 12.14 2.98 12.41
N PHE A 229 12.67 2.53 11.29
CA PHE A 229 13.08 3.36 10.16
C PHE A 229 12.09 3.19 9.01
N LYS A 230 11.58 4.31 8.48
CA LYS A 230 10.55 4.33 7.45
C LYS A 230 11.04 5.08 6.23
N ASN A 231 10.95 4.41 5.07
CA ASN A 231 11.23 4.97 3.76
C ASN A 231 9.95 5.00 2.93
N VAL A 232 9.73 6.11 2.22
CA VAL A 232 8.56 6.33 1.38
C VAL A 232 9.03 6.58 -0.05
N TYR A 233 8.50 5.79 -0.97
CA TYR A 233 8.80 5.85 -2.39
C TYR A 233 7.54 6.11 -3.20
N ILE A 234 7.67 6.89 -4.26
CA ILE A 234 6.68 6.95 -5.34
C ILE A 234 7.20 6.08 -6.46
N ALA A 235 6.43 5.08 -6.88
CA ALA A 235 6.86 4.06 -7.80
C ALA A 235 5.86 3.84 -8.94
N VAL A 236 6.38 3.46 -10.10
CA VAL A 236 5.63 3.03 -11.27
C VAL A 236 5.73 1.50 -11.35
N PRO A 237 4.69 0.75 -10.95
CA PRO A 237 4.64 -0.69 -11.15
C PRO A 237 4.32 -1.00 -12.61
N LEU A 238 5.00 -2.01 -13.18
CA LEU A 238 4.79 -2.51 -14.53
C LEU A 238 4.72 -4.04 -14.47
N HIS A 239 3.54 -4.61 -14.75
CA HIS A 239 3.29 -6.05 -14.70
C HIS A 239 2.67 -6.57 -15.98
N LEU A 240 3.12 -7.76 -16.39
CA LEU A 240 2.35 -8.64 -17.27
C LEU A 240 1.48 -9.53 -16.39
N GLU A 241 0.17 -9.37 -16.52
CA GLU A 241 -0.81 -10.11 -15.75
C GLU A 241 -1.52 -11.14 -16.64
N PHE A 242 -1.35 -12.41 -16.28
CA PHE A 242 -2.07 -13.54 -16.82
C PHE A 242 -3.36 -13.74 -16.02
N ASP A 243 -4.51 -13.58 -16.68
CA ASP A 243 -5.84 -13.78 -16.09
C ASP A 243 -6.52 -15.00 -16.71
N PHE A 244 -6.74 -16.01 -15.88
CA PHE A 244 -7.37 -17.28 -16.25
C PHE A 244 -8.87 -17.31 -15.91
N SER A 245 -9.47 -16.16 -15.59
CA SER A 245 -10.90 -16.04 -15.30
C SER A 245 -11.75 -16.61 -16.44
N LYS A 246 -12.71 -17.48 -16.10
CA LYS A 246 -13.56 -18.17 -17.08
C LYS A 246 -14.42 -17.17 -17.87
N LYS A 247 -14.45 -17.34 -19.20
CA LYS A 247 -15.34 -16.60 -20.10
C LYS A 247 -16.80 -16.96 -19.77
N SER A 248 -17.67 -15.99 -19.54
CA SER A 248 -19.11 -16.24 -19.36
C SER A 248 -19.86 -15.78 -20.61
N VAL A 249 -20.35 -16.71 -21.41
CA VAL A 249 -21.20 -16.39 -22.56
C VAL A 249 -22.64 -16.29 -22.05
N LYS A 250 -23.26 -15.12 -22.21
CA LYS A 250 -24.71 -14.93 -22.04
C LYS A 250 -25.25 -14.33 -23.34
N GLU A 251 -26.28 -14.96 -23.91
CA GLU A 251 -27.07 -14.41 -25.04
C GLU A 251 -26.22 -14.03 -26.28
N GLY A 252 -25.31 -14.89 -26.72
CA GLY A 252 -24.50 -14.66 -27.93
C GLY A 252 -23.45 -13.55 -27.83
N LYS A 253 -23.41 -12.79 -26.72
CA LYS A 253 -22.39 -11.79 -26.41
C LYS A 253 -21.38 -12.37 -25.40
N LYS A 254 -20.09 -12.27 -25.73
CA LYS A 254 -19.00 -12.72 -24.85
C LYS A 254 -18.85 -11.71 -23.71
N PHE A 255 -19.33 -12.05 -22.52
CA PHE A 255 -19.05 -11.28 -21.31
C PHE A 255 -17.80 -11.83 -20.64
N TYR A 256 -16.77 -11.01 -20.55
CA TYR A 256 -15.62 -11.29 -19.71
C TYR A 256 -15.97 -10.75 -18.32
N LYS A 257 -16.09 -11.65 -17.34
CA LYS A 257 -16.08 -11.24 -15.94
C LYS A 257 -14.62 -11.23 -15.51
N SER A 258 -13.95 -10.11 -15.69
CA SER A 258 -12.64 -9.89 -15.09
C SER A 258 -12.76 -10.08 -13.57
N HIS A 259 -11.75 -10.72 -12.95
CA HIS A 259 -11.65 -10.93 -11.49
C HIS A 259 -12.59 -11.99 -10.87
N ASP A 260 -13.03 -13.00 -11.61
CA ASP A 260 -13.76 -14.16 -11.03
C ASP A 260 -12.85 -15.40 -10.82
N GLY A 261 -11.57 -15.34 -11.23
CA GLY A 261 -10.66 -16.50 -11.22
C GLY A 261 -9.21 -16.21 -10.88
N PHE A 262 -8.36 -17.20 -11.20
CA PHE A 262 -6.93 -17.21 -10.93
C PHE A 262 -6.17 -16.20 -11.79
N ARG A 263 -5.23 -15.49 -11.17
CA ARG A 263 -4.36 -14.50 -11.81
C ARG A 263 -2.92 -14.62 -11.36
N LEU A 264 -2.00 -14.38 -12.28
CA LEU A 264 -0.56 -14.33 -12.05
C LEU A 264 -0.02 -13.05 -12.68
N GLY A 265 0.52 -12.14 -11.87
CA GLY A 265 1.26 -10.97 -12.33
C GLY A 265 2.74 -11.16 -12.13
N VAL A 266 3.54 -10.88 -13.16
CA VAL A 266 5.00 -10.85 -13.07
C VAL A 266 5.50 -9.58 -13.73
N GLY A 267 6.44 -8.90 -13.09
CA GLY A 267 7.03 -7.69 -13.63
C GLY A 267 7.98 -7.04 -12.65
N GLY A 268 8.00 -5.71 -12.68
CA GLY A 268 8.90 -4.92 -11.86
C GLY A 268 8.30 -3.58 -11.50
N PHE A 269 9.11 -2.78 -10.82
CA PHE A 269 8.77 -1.41 -10.47
C PHE A 269 10.04 -0.57 -10.51
N ALA A 270 9.85 0.72 -10.74
CA ALA A 270 10.87 1.73 -10.56
C ALA A 270 10.25 2.90 -9.80
N GLY A 271 10.94 3.41 -8.79
CA GLY A 271 10.46 4.45 -7.92
C GLY A 271 11.55 5.35 -7.40
N TYR A 272 11.11 6.43 -6.80
CA TYR A 272 11.95 7.49 -6.27
C TYR A 272 11.64 7.72 -4.79
N ASN A 273 12.66 7.77 -3.95
CA ASN A 273 12.54 8.06 -2.52
C ASN A 273 12.13 9.52 -2.33
N ILE A 274 11.01 9.73 -1.64
CA ILE A 274 10.53 11.08 -1.33
C ILE A 274 10.76 11.44 0.15
N ASN A 275 10.97 10.44 1.00
CA ASN A 275 11.04 10.66 2.42
C ASN A 275 11.67 9.48 3.16
N SER A 276 12.64 9.79 4.02
CA SER A 276 13.21 8.87 4.99
C SER A 276 13.06 9.47 6.39
N LYS A 277 12.58 8.65 7.34
CA LYS A 277 12.28 9.06 8.71
C LYS A 277 12.72 7.98 9.67
N GLN A 278 13.41 8.36 10.73
CA GLN A 278 13.72 7.48 11.87
C GLN A 278 12.85 7.87 13.05
N PHE A 279 12.16 6.88 13.62
CA PHE A 279 11.36 7.03 14.83
C PHE A 279 12.07 6.31 15.96
N LEU A 280 12.33 7.02 17.06
CA LEU A 280 12.91 6.47 18.28
C LEU A 280 11.94 6.73 19.43
N SER A 281 11.68 5.74 20.27
CA SER A 281 10.89 5.93 21.49
C SER A 281 11.58 5.25 22.64
N TYR A 282 11.78 5.97 23.74
CA TYR A 282 12.48 5.50 24.94
C TYR A 282 11.91 6.21 26.17
N GLU A 283 12.39 5.84 27.36
CA GLU A 283 11.94 6.38 28.64
C GLU A 283 13.13 6.91 29.44
N VAL A 284 13.01 8.13 29.95
CA VAL A 284 14.03 8.78 30.80
C VAL A 284 13.29 9.45 31.95
N ASP A 285 13.72 9.18 33.19
CA ASP A 285 13.13 9.76 34.41
C ASP A 285 11.60 9.57 34.52
N GLY A 286 11.08 8.45 34.03
CA GLY A 286 9.64 8.14 34.00
C GLY A 286 8.85 8.88 32.92
N TYR A 287 9.51 9.70 32.10
CA TYR A 287 8.90 10.37 30.95
C TYR A 287 9.13 9.58 29.67
N ARG A 288 8.02 9.35 28.95
CA ARG A 288 8.07 8.73 27.63
C ARG A 288 8.45 9.77 26.58
N ILE A 289 9.59 9.54 25.94
CA ILE A 289 10.09 10.37 24.84
C ILE A 289 9.82 9.66 23.50
N LYS A 290 9.38 10.43 22.51
CA LYS A 290 9.22 10.01 21.11
C LYS A 290 9.93 11.03 20.23
N GLU A 291 10.98 10.58 19.57
CA GLU A 291 11.74 11.39 18.63
C GLU A 291 11.45 10.97 17.19
N LYS A 292 11.29 11.96 16.32
CA LYS A 292 11.13 11.77 14.89
C LYS A 292 12.22 12.56 14.18
N GLN A 293 13.20 11.85 13.66
CA GLN A 293 14.26 12.42 12.85
C GLN A 293 13.85 12.31 11.38
N LYS A 294 14.16 13.34 10.60
CA LYS A 294 14.02 13.34 9.14
C LYS A 294 15.39 13.70 8.54
N GLY A 295 15.83 12.91 7.57
CA GLY A 295 17.16 12.97 6.97
C GLY A 295 17.26 12.00 5.80
N SER A 296 18.41 11.91 5.14
CA SER A 296 18.61 10.93 4.06
C SER A 296 19.15 9.59 4.57
N TRP A 297 20.06 9.58 5.55
CA TRP A 297 20.81 8.37 5.97
C TRP A 297 21.39 7.60 4.78
N ASN A 298 21.95 8.32 3.81
CA ASN A 298 22.45 7.75 2.56
C ASN A 298 21.47 6.80 1.85
N VAL A 299 20.16 6.92 2.07
CA VAL A 299 19.17 6.07 1.41
C VAL A 299 19.20 6.30 -0.11
N ASN A 300 19.04 5.23 -0.88
CA ASN A 300 19.01 5.30 -2.32
C ASN A 300 17.82 6.12 -2.82
N ASP A 301 18.09 7.14 -3.65
CA ASP A 301 17.02 7.97 -4.21
C ASP A 301 16.21 7.16 -5.21
N TRP A 302 16.86 6.25 -5.92
CA TRP A 302 16.20 5.36 -6.88
C TRP A 302 16.01 3.98 -6.28
N ASN A 303 14.80 3.46 -6.41
CA ASN A 303 14.43 2.14 -5.97
C ASN A 303 13.82 1.37 -7.13
N TYR A 304 14.40 0.24 -7.50
CA TYR A 304 13.87 -0.58 -8.57
C TYR A 304 14.01 -2.05 -8.23
N GLY A 305 13.12 -2.86 -8.78
CA GLY A 305 13.10 -4.26 -8.42
C GLY A 305 12.08 -5.09 -9.18
N LEU A 306 12.00 -6.34 -8.79
CA LEU A 306 11.08 -7.33 -9.32
C LEU A 306 9.89 -7.47 -8.38
N SER A 307 8.71 -7.68 -8.96
CA SER A 307 7.52 -7.96 -8.19
C SER A 307 6.62 -8.94 -8.91
N SER A 308 6.02 -9.83 -8.13
CA SER A 308 5.12 -10.85 -8.63
C SER A 308 3.96 -11.04 -7.67
N TYR A 309 2.82 -11.45 -8.21
CA TYR A 309 1.67 -11.78 -7.39
C TYR A 309 0.88 -12.93 -7.99
N ILE A 310 0.32 -13.77 -7.11
CA ILE A 310 -0.57 -14.87 -7.47
C ILE A 310 -1.85 -14.68 -6.67
N GLY A 311 -2.99 -14.62 -7.35
CA GLY A 311 -4.24 -14.30 -6.68
C GLY A 311 -5.47 -14.98 -7.24
N TRP A 312 -6.54 -14.85 -6.48
CA TRP A 312 -7.88 -15.26 -6.86
C TRP A 312 -8.84 -14.11 -6.59
N GLY A 313 -9.58 -13.69 -7.61
CA GLY A 313 -10.50 -12.57 -7.49
C GLY A 313 -9.79 -11.24 -7.21
N GLN A 314 -10.16 -10.56 -6.12
CA GLN A 314 -9.56 -9.28 -5.71
C GLN A 314 -8.31 -9.44 -4.84
N THR A 315 -8.03 -10.65 -4.34
CA THR A 315 -6.97 -10.91 -3.35
C THR A 315 -5.83 -11.68 -3.98
N SER A 316 -4.60 -11.28 -3.71
CA SER A 316 -3.38 -11.92 -4.19
C SER A 316 -2.33 -12.05 -3.08
N LEU A 317 -1.57 -13.14 -3.11
CA LEU A 317 -0.26 -13.20 -2.47
C LEU A 317 0.72 -12.36 -3.31
N TYR A 318 1.51 -11.53 -2.66
CA TYR A 318 2.40 -10.55 -3.30
C TYR A 318 3.82 -10.71 -2.76
N ALA A 319 4.78 -10.71 -3.69
CA ALA A 319 6.20 -10.79 -3.40
C ALA A 319 6.94 -9.69 -4.16
N LYS A 320 7.89 -9.05 -3.48
CA LYS A 320 8.73 -7.97 -4.02
C LYS A 320 10.18 -8.18 -3.60
N TYR A 321 11.10 -7.92 -4.51
CA TYR A 321 12.53 -7.89 -4.24
C TYR A 321 13.14 -6.64 -4.87
N ASP A 322 13.74 -5.80 -4.05
CA ASP A 322 14.41 -4.59 -4.48
C ASP A 322 15.81 -4.98 -4.99
N LEU A 323 16.09 -4.71 -6.26
CA LEU A 323 17.42 -4.93 -6.86
C LEU A 323 18.39 -3.82 -6.46
N SER A 324 17.88 -2.62 -6.21
CA SER A 324 18.63 -1.52 -5.63
C SER A 324 18.87 -1.75 -4.12
N PRO A 325 20.09 -1.55 -3.60
CA PRO A 325 20.33 -1.54 -2.16
C PRO A 325 19.62 -0.35 -1.50
N LEU A 326 19.25 -0.51 -0.22
CA LEU A 326 18.58 0.50 0.59
C LEU A 326 19.47 1.74 0.79
N PHE A 327 20.76 1.52 1.06
CA PHE A 327 21.75 2.57 1.29
C PHE A 327 22.72 2.65 0.10
N LYS A 328 23.08 3.87 -0.29
CA LYS A 328 24.06 4.18 -1.33
C LYS A 328 25.46 3.97 -0.78
N ASP A 329 26.33 3.37 -1.59
CA ASP A 329 27.78 3.27 -1.36
C ASP A 329 28.18 2.64 -0.01
N ASN A 330 27.27 1.92 0.64
CA ASN A 330 27.57 1.15 1.84
C ASN A 330 28.41 -0.08 1.46
N PRO A 331 29.43 -0.47 2.28
CA PRO A 331 30.25 -1.66 1.99
C PRO A 331 29.48 -2.97 1.91
N VAL A 332 28.35 -3.03 2.63
CA VAL A 332 27.46 -4.19 2.68
C VAL A 332 26.15 -3.81 1.99
N GLU A 333 25.81 -4.54 0.93
CA GLU A 333 24.55 -4.34 0.21
C GLU A 333 23.37 -4.90 1.02
N GLN A 334 22.35 -4.06 1.21
CA GLN A 334 21.14 -4.42 1.94
C GLN A 334 19.92 -4.19 1.05
N ASN A 335 19.27 -5.26 0.60
CA ASN A 335 18.18 -5.19 -0.37
C ASN A 335 16.84 -5.56 0.28
N ASN A 336 15.77 -4.79 0.06
CA ASN A 336 14.47 -5.17 0.64
C ASN A 336 13.90 -6.42 -0.04
N VAL A 337 13.37 -7.31 0.78
CA VAL A 337 12.48 -8.39 0.37
C VAL A 337 11.16 -8.24 1.11
N SER A 338 10.06 -8.24 0.35
CA SER A 338 8.72 -8.03 0.90
C SER A 338 7.79 -9.18 0.50
N LEU A 339 7.01 -9.67 1.46
CA LEU A 339 6.03 -10.73 1.27
C LEU A 339 4.73 -10.35 1.98
N GLY A 340 3.61 -10.39 1.26
CA GLY A 340 2.35 -9.92 1.83
C GLY A 340 1.13 -10.23 1.00
N ILE A 341 0.04 -9.56 1.32
CA ILE A 341 -1.25 -9.67 0.63
C ILE A 341 -1.48 -8.38 -0.15
N ARG A 342 -1.99 -8.53 -1.37
CA ARG A 342 -2.37 -7.45 -2.27
C ARG A 342 -3.85 -7.57 -2.63
N PHE A 343 -4.54 -6.43 -2.60
CA PHE A 343 -5.90 -6.26 -3.02
C PHE A 343 -5.93 -5.35 -4.25
N ASP A 344 -6.61 -5.80 -5.31
CA ASP A 344 -6.88 -4.96 -6.48
C ASP A 344 -8.40 -4.75 -6.56
N LEU A 345 -8.81 -3.53 -6.23
CA LEU A 345 -10.20 -3.08 -6.11
C LEU A 345 -10.61 -2.34 -7.39
N ASN A 346 -11.78 -2.68 -7.94
CA ASN A 346 -12.31 -2.14 -9.20
C ASN A 346 -13.45 -1.15 -8.99
#